data_AF-A0A923SLV0-F1
#
_entry.id   AF-A0A923SLV0-F1
#
_cell.length_a   1.000
_cell.length_b   1.000
_cell.length_c   1.000
_cell.angle_alpha   90.00
_cell.angle_beta   90.00
_cell.angle_gamma   90.00
#
_symmetry.space_group_name_H-M   'P 1'
#
loop_
_entity.id
_entity.type
_entity.pdbx_description
1 polymer ?
#
loop_
_entity_poly.entity_id
_entity_poly.type
_entity_poly.pdbx_seq_one_letter_code
_entity_poly.pdbx_strand_id
1 'polypeptide(L)'
;MKIATTIKEVRKQVADWKREGLTVGLVPTMGALHEGHASLVDTAKEQCDRVVTSVFVNPTQFAAGEDLDAYPRDFDRDCGVLEAHGCDLVFHPSVEEMYPEGAATFVELRSDMTKQLCGKSRPEHFCGVCTVVSKLFHIAMPDKAFFGEKDAQQLAVIRQMTRDLLFGIEIVGCPTKREEDGLAKSSRNAYLDAEERKAAGILYQAICKAQEYLKEHLDTEDGKTESQPVTELIKDIIGTEPLAEIDYVDAVDGMSLLPADRIGDGDLIALAVNIGKTRLIDNFTVRK
;
A
#
# COMPACT_ATOMS: atom_id res chain seq x y z
N MET A 1 -4.25 -9.36 23.17
CA MET A 1 -3.12 -8.92 22.29
C MET A 1 -1.99 -8.30 23.14
N LYS A 2 -0.70 -8.42 22.77
CA LYS A 2 0.42 -7.74 23.47
C LYS A 2 0.77 -6.41 22.78
N ILE A 3 1.14 -5.39 23.54
CA ILE A 3 1.65 -4.13 22.99
C ILE A 3 3.14 -4.01 23.36
N ALA A 4 3.98 -3.74 22.36
CA ALA A 4 5.40 -3.43 22.51
C ALA A 4 5.67 -2.02 22.01
N THR A 5 6.47 -1.27 22.77
CA THR A 5 6.90 0.09 22.39
C THR A 5 8.37 0.14 22.04
N THR A 6 9.12 -0.94 22.31
CA THR A 6 10.56 -1.03 22.03
C THR A 6 10.90 -2.18 21.09
N ILE A 7 11.96 -2.02 20.30
CA ILE A 7 12.53 -3.04 19.41
C ILE A 7 12.91 -4.29 20.20
N LYS A 8 13.42 -4.11 21.43
CA LYS A 8 13.83 -5.20 22.32
C LYS A 8 12.66 -6.12 22.69
N GLU A 9 11.49 -5.55 22.97
CA GLU A 9 10.28 -6.32 23.32
C GLU A 9 9.78 -7.15 22.14
N VAL A 10 9.78 -6.57 20.92
CA VAL A 10 9.38 -7.26 19.70
C VAL A 10 10.34 -8.42 19.41
N ARG A 11 11.65 -8.14 19.39
CA ARG A 11 12.67 -9.16 19.13
C ARG A 11 12.62 -10.31 20.12
N LYS A 12 12.43 -10.01 21.41
CA LYS A 12 12.28 -11.03 22.44
C LYS A 12 11.07 -11.93 22.14
N GLN A 13 9.91 -11.31 21.91
CA GLN A 13 8.66 -12.05 21.68
C GLN A 13 8.72 -12.93 20.42
N VAL A 14 9.23 -12.37 19.32
CA VAL A 14 9.40 -13.10 18.06
C VAL A 14 10.40 -14.24 18.22
N ALA A 15 11.52 -14.02 18.90
CA ALA A 15 12.52 -15.07 19.11
C ALA A 15 11.96 -16.24 19.95
N ASP A 16 11.08 -15.96 20.92
CA ASP A 16 10.40 -16.99 21.69
C ASP A 16 9.46 -17.81 20.79
N TRP A 17 8.64 -17.15 19.95
CA TRP A 17 7.77 -17.84 18.98
C TRP A 17 8.55 -18.68 17.96
N LYS A 18 9.65 -18.15 17.43
CA LYS A 18 10.51 -18.88 16.48
C LYS A 18 11.15 -20.11 17.14
N ARG A 19 11.49 -20.04 18.43
CA ARG A 19 12.04 -21.20 19.17
C ARG A 19 11.00 -22.31 19.37
N GLU A 20 9.72 -21.95 19.43
CA GLU A 20 8.60 -22.89 19.43
C GLU A 20 8.31 -23.45 18.03
N GLY A 21 9.01 -22.98 16.98
CA GLY A 21 8.79 -23.39 15.59
C GLY A 21 7.59 -22.72 14.93
N LEU A 22 7.06 -21.64 15.52
CA LEU A 22 5.91 -20.91 15.00
C LEU A 22 6.30 -19.96 13.87
N THR A 23 5.42 -19.86 12.88
CA THR A 23 5.51 -18.90 11.79
C THR A 23 5.00 -17.52 12.22
N VAL A 24 5.62 -16.46 11.72
CA VAL A 24 5.37 -15.06 12.07
C VAL A 24 5.02 -14.26 10.82
N GLY A 25 3.81 -13.71 10.79
CA GLY A 25 3.36 -12.74 9.80
C GLY A 25 3.56 -11.31 10.29
N LEU A 26 4.00 -10.41 9.40
CA LEU A 26 4.11 -8.97 9.68
C LEU A 26 3.12 -8.18 8.82
N VAL A 27 2.37 -7.28 9.46
CA VAL A 27 1.49 -6.30 8.80
C VAL A 27 1.99 -4.89 9.13
N PRO A 28 2.78 -4.23 8.25
CA PRO A 28 3.22 -2.87 8.48
C PRO A 28 2.11 -1.86 8.23
N THR A 29 1.83 -0.97 9.18
CA THR A 29 0.83 0.11 9.04
C THR A 29 1.31 1.43 9.63
N MET A 30 0.64 2.52 9.27
CA MET A 30 0.81 3.84 9.90
C MET A 30 -0.28 4.16 10.93
N GLY A 31 -1.14 3.21 11.31
CA GLY A 31 -2.31 3.47 12.15
C GLY A 31 -3.51 4.05 11.41
N ALA A 32 -4.49 4.55 12.16
CA ALA A 32 -5.81 4.96 11.66
C ALA A 32 -6.47 3.82 10.87
N LEU A 33 -6.58 2.68 11.53
CA LEU A 33 -6.94 1.41 10.93
C LEU A 33 -8.39 1.37 10.47
N HIS A 34 -8.60 0.59 9.41
CA HIS A 34 -9.88 0.40 8.74
C HIS A 34 -9.95 -1.03 8.21
N GLU A 35 -11.08 -1.46 7.65
CA GLU A 35 -11.28 -2.84 7.18
C GLU A 35 -10.24 -3.32 6.16
N GLY A 36 -9.67 -2.40 5.36
CA GLY A 36 -8.49 -2.72 4.53
C GLY A 36 -7.32 -3.28 5.35
N HIS A 37 -6.91 -2.60 6.41
CA HIS A 37 -5.87 -3.07 7.33
C HIS A 37 -6.29 -4.35 8.07
N ALA A 38 -7.54 -4.39 8.53
CA ALA A 38 -8.09 -5.56 9.21
C ALA A 38 -8.00 -6.81 8.34
N SER A 39 -8.29 -6.69 7.04
CA SER A 39 -8.16 -7.80 6.10
C SER A 39 -6.72 -8.30 5.91
N LEU A 40 -5.72 -7.44 6.06
CA LEU A 40 -4.31 -7.88 6.04
C LEU A 40 -4.00 -8.74 7.26
N VAL A 41 -4.55 -8.37 8.43
CA VAL A 41 -4.42 -9.15 9.67
C VAL A 41 -5.14 -10.48 9.54
N ASP A 42 -6.36 -10.50 8.99
CA ASP A 42 -7.12 -11.73 8.74
C ASP A 42 -6.32 -12.70 7.83
N THR A 43 -5.82 -12.21 6.69
CA THR A 43 -5.00 -13.00 5.78
C THR A 43 -3.70 -13.47 6.44
N ALA A 44 -3.09 -12.65 7.31
CA ALA A 44 -1.92 -13.05 8.07
C ALA A 44 -2.22 -14.14 9.09
N LYS A 45 -3.38 -14.12 9.75
CA LYS A 45 -3.83 -15.16 10.68
C LYS A 45 -4.17 -16.47 9.99
N GLU A 46 -4.64 -16.43 8.75
CA GLU A 46 -4.88 -17.62 7.95
C GLU A 46 -3.59 -18.33 7.52
N GLN A 47 -2.47 -17.60 7.41
CA GLN A 47 -1.23 -18.10 6.84
C GLN A 47 -0.05 -18.20 7.82
N CYS A 48 -0.19 -17.68 9.04
CA CYS A 48 0.85 -17.65 10.06
C CYS A 48 0.30 -17.94 11.46
N ASP A 49 1.09 -18.57 12.30
CA ASP A 49 0.71 -18.89 13.69
C ASP A 49 0.60 -17.63 14.55
N ARG A 50 1.46 -16.64 14.29
CA ARG A 50 1.56 -15.38 15.04
C ARG A 50 1.57 -14.19 14.10
N VAL A 51 0.84 -13.14 14.46
CA VAL A 51 0.79 -11.89 13.69
C VAL A 51 1.33 -10.73 14.51
N VAL A 52 2.30 -10.03 13.91
CA VAL A 52 2.83 -8.75 14.38
C VAL A 52 2.27 -7.65 13.49
N THR A 53 1.67 -6.63 14.08
CA THR A 53 1.29 -5.41 13.34
C THR A 53 2.11 -4.24 13.85
N SER A 54 2.76 -3.49 12.97
CA SER A 54 3.36 -2.21 13.37
C SER A 54 2.37 -1.07 13.16
N VAL A 55 2.27 -0.16 14.12
CA VAL A 55 1.52 1.09 14.03
C VAL A 55 2.51 2.23 14.20
N PHE A 56 3.01 2.76 13.09
CA PHE A 56 4.07 3.76 13.11
C PHE A 56 3.94 4.74 11.93
N VAL A 57 3.63 6.00 12.23
CA VAL A 57 3.66 7.08 11.23
C VAL A 57 5.12 7.45 10.98
N ASN A 58 5.71 6.86 9.94
CA ASN A 58 7.11 7.07 9.59
C ASN A 58 7.33 8.49 9.04
N PRO A 59 8.11 9.38 9.68
CA PRO A 59 8.34 10.72 9.14
C PRO A 59 9.16 10.74 7.84
N THR A 60 10.01 9.74 7.61
CA THR A 60 10.96 9.74 6.47
C THR A 60 10.33 9.50 5.10
N GLN A 61 9.06 9.09 5.07
CA GLN A 61 8.31 8.90 3.83
C GLN A 61 7.34 10.06 3.51
N PHE A 62 7.41 11.14 4.31
CA PHE A 62 6.66 12.38 4.08
C PHE A 62 7.61 13.49 3.65
N ALA A 63 7.26 14.20 2.58
CA ALA A 63 7.98 15.40 2.16
C ALA A 63 7.52 16.63 2.97
N ALA A 64 8.32 17.70 2.94
CA ALA A 64 7.94 18.97 3.55
C ALA A 64 6.63 19.50 2.93
N GLY A 65 5.64 19.81 3.78
CA GLY A 65 4.32 20.26 3.36
C GLY A 65 3.29 19.15 3.10
N GLU A 66 3.67 17.88 3.25
CA GLU A 66 2.71 16.77 3.27
C GLU A 66 2.01 16.65 4.63
N ASP A 67 1.05 15.72 4.73
CA ASP A 67 0.11 15.59 5.84
C ASP A 67 0.67 14.91 7.11
N LEU A 68 1.98 14.99 7.39
CA LEU A 68 2.59 14.32 8.55
C LEU A 68 1.97 14.77 9.89
N ASP A 69 1.84 16.08 10.08
CA ASP A 69 1.28 16.64 11.33
C ASP A 69 -0.22 16.36 11.43
N ALA A 70 -0.93 16.42 10.31
CA ALA A 70 -2.37 16.20 10.22
C ALA A 70 -2.77 14.71 10.16
N TYR A 71 -1.81 13.78 10.03
CA TYR A 71 -2.11 12.36 9.87
C TYR A 71 -2.90 11.83 11.08
N PRO A 72 -4.03 11.13 10.86
CA PRO A 72 -4.89 10.67 11.94
C PRO A 72 -4.16 9.68 12.84
N ARG A 73 -4.28 9.86 14.16
CA ARG A 73 -3.69 9.01 15.18
C ARG A 73 -4.74 8.72 16.26
N ASP A 74 -5.16 7.46 16.35
CA ASP A 74 -6.09 6.98 17.37
C ASP A 74 -5.70 5.56 17.75
N PHE A 75 -4.69 5.46 18.62
CA PHE A 75 -4.08 4.18 18.95
C PHE A 75 -5.02 3.24 19.70
N ASP A 76 -5.95 3.78 20.52
CA ASP A 76 -6.92 2.99 21.24
C ASP A 76 -7.92 2.33 20.28
N ARG A 77 -8.42 3.09 19.29
CA ARG A 77 -9.24 2.54 18.20
C ARG A 77 -8.47 1.50 17.39
N ASP A 78 -7.23 1.80 17.03
CA ASP A 78 -6.37 0.88 16.27
C ASP A 78 -6.19 -0.44 17.03
N CYS A 79 -5.93 -0.39 18.34
CA CYS A 79 -5.83 -1.57 19.18
C CYS A 79 -7.14 -2.39 19.21
N GLY A 80 -8.29 -1.72 19.28
CA GLY A 80 -9.59 -2.39 19.20
C GLY A 80 -9.79 -3.17 17.91
N VAL A 81 -9.39 -2.60 16.76
CA VAL A 81 -9.42 -3.29 15.46
C VAL A 81 -8.46 -4.48 15.46
N LEU A 82 -7.22 -4.30 15.91
CA LEU A 82 -6.21 -5.36 15.89
C LEU A 82 -6.56 -6.53 16.79
N GLU A 83 -7.11 -6.27 17.98
CA GLU A 83 -7.55 -7.32 18.90
C GLU A 83 -8.75 -8.10 18.34
N ALA A 84 -9.73 -7.41 17.75
CA ALA A 84 -10.89 -8.06 17.14
C ALA A 84 -10.52 -8.99 15.96
N HIS A 85 -9.45 -8.67 15.24
CA HIS A 85 -8.95 -9.45 14.10
C HIS A 85 -7.81 -10.42 14.49
N GLY A 86 -7.53 -10.59 15.79
CA GLY A 86 -6.65 -11.64 16.29
C GLY A 86 -5.15 -11.35 16.18
N CYS A 87 -4.74 -10.08 16.10
CA CYS A 87 -3.33 -9.70 16.19
C CYS A 87 -2.72 -10.17 17.52
N ASP A 88 -1.54 -10.81 17.46
CA ASP A 88 -0.85 -11.33 18.64
C ASP A 88 0.01 -10.26 19.32
N LEU A 89 0.67 -9.40 18.52
CA LEU A 89 1.57 -8.34 19.00
C LEU A 89 1.46 -7.06 18.15
N VAL A 90 1.23 -5.93 18.81
CA VAL A 90 1.33 -4.60 18.21
C VAL A 90 2.68 -3.98 18.55
N PHE A 91 3.38 -3.48 17.55
CA PHE A 91 4.57 -2.66 17.72
C PHE A 91 4.25 -1.18 17.47
N HIS A 92 4.26 -0.37 18.52
CA HIS A 92 3.97 1.06 18.48
C HIS A 92 5.16 1.87 19.04
N PRO A 93 6.26 2.00 18.27
CA PRO A 93 7.45 2.71 18.71
C PRO A 93 7.30 4.23 18.63
N SER A 94 8.14 4.94 19.39
CA SER A 94 8.40 6.36 19.15
C SER A 94 9.29 6.55 17.91
N VAL A 95 9.39 7.79 17.43
CA VAL A 95 10.30 8.12 16.32
C VAL A 95 11.75 7.87 16.72
N GLU A 96 12.14 8.19 17.96
CA GLU A 96 13.50 8.03 18.48
C GLU A 96 13.90 6.56 18.62
N GLU A 97 12.95 5.68 18.96
CA GLU A 97 13.19 4.23 19.00
C GLU A 97 13.48 3.67 17.60
N MET A 98 12.80 4.20 16.57
CA MET A 98 13.06 3.81 15.18
C MET A 98 14.30 4.52 14.60
N TYR A 99 14.51 5.78 14.94
CA TYR A 99 15.54 6.66 14.37
C TYR A 99 16.31 7.33 15.51
N PRO A 100 17.34 6.66 16.06
CA PRO A 100 18.17 7.26 17.10
C PRO A 100 18.94 8.48 16.56
N GLU A 101 19.41 9.33 17.47
CA GLU A 101 20.20 10.51 17.11
C GLU A 101 21.39 10.13 16.22
N GLY A 102 21.55 10.84 15.09
CA GLY A 102 22.60 10.57 14.11
C GLY A 102 22.31 9.41 13.15
N ALA A 103 21.10 8.83 13.15
CA ALA A 103 20.70 7.84 12.14
C ALA A 103 20.87 8.41 10.72
N ALA A 104 21.73 7.76 9.92
CA ALA A 104 22.10 8.22 8.57
C ALA A 104 22.02 7.11 7.51
N THR A 105 21.49 5.94 7.85
CA THR A 105 21.37 4.80 6.94
C THR A 105 19.99 4.78 6.29
N PHE A 106 19.98 4.71 4.96
CA PHE A 106 18.78 4.61 4.14
C PHE A 106 18.90 3.45 3.16
N VAL A 107 17.76 2.89 2.78
CA VAL A 107 17.66 1.88 1.73
C VAL A 107 16.99 2.53 0.53
N GLU A 108 17.74 2.70 -0.54
CA GLU A 108 17.27 3.32 -1.77
C GLU A 108 17.25 2.30 -2.90
N LEU A 109 16.11 2.19 -3.58
CA LEU A 109 16.01 1.45 -4.83
C LEU A 109 16.39 2.36 -6.00
N ARG A 110 17.58 2.12 -6.59
CA ARG A 110 18.11 2.87 -7.73
C ARG A 110 17.55 2.35 -9.06
N SER A 111 16.23 2.45 -9.21
CA SER A 111 15.47 2.02 -10.39
C SER A 111 14.55 3.15 -10.85
N ASP A 112 14.21 3.20 -12.14
CA ASP A 112 13.22 4.15 -12.64
C ASP A 112 11.81 3.85 -12.12
N MET A 113 11.55 2.64 -11.59
CA MET A 113 10.31 2.26 -10.91
C MET A 113 9.88 3.27 -9.84
N THR A 114 10.83 3.80 -9.06
CA THR A 114 10.54 4.76 -7.97
C THR A 114 10.30 6.18 -8.48
N LYS A 115 10.54 6.44 -9.77
CA LYS A 115 10.30 7.72 -10.44
C LYS A 115 8.99 7.74 -11.24
N GLN A 116 8.32 6.60 -11.38
CA GLN A 116 7.01 6.49 -12.04
C GLN A 116 5.86 6.76 -11.05
N LEU A 117 4.63 6.90 -11.56
CA LEU A 117 3.41 7.00 -10.77
C LEU A 117 3.52 8.00 -9.61
N CYS A 118 3.23 7.59 -8.37
CA CYS A 118 3.34 8.44 -7.17
C CYS A 118 4.75 9.01 -6.96
N GLY A 119 5.78 8.32 -7.45
CA GLY A 119 7.17 8.77 -7.38
C GLY A 119 7.46 10.05 -8.17
N LYS A 120 6.67 10.34 -9.22
CA LYS A 120 6.78 11.58 -10.01
C LYS A 120 6.57 12.81 -9.13
N SER A 121 5.59 12.73 -8.23
CA SER A 121 5.17 13.83 -7.36
C SER A 121 5.76 13.73 -5.95
N ARG A 122 6.41 12.61 -5.61
CA ARG A 122 6.93 12.30 -4.26
C ARG A 122 8.33 11.65 -4.31
N PRO A 123 9.39 12.37 -4.72
CA PRO A 123 10.69 11.79 -5.06
C PRO A 123 11.40 11.10 -3.88
N GLU A 124 11.14 11.52 -2.64
CA GLU A 124 11.78 10.97 -1.44
C GLU A 124 10.98 9.81 -0.80
N HIS A 125 9.72 9.62 -1.21
CA HIS A 125 8.76 8.76 -0.54
C HIS A 125 9.23 7.30 -0.44
N PHE A 126 9.67 6.71 -1.55
CA PHE A 126 10.04 5.28 -1.57
C PHE A 126 11.36 4.99 -0.86
N CYS A 127 12.28 5.97 -0.76
CA CYS A 127 13.47 5.81 0.07
C CYS A 127 13.08 5.68 1.55
N GLY A 128 12.16 6.53 2.03
CA GLY A 128 11.59 6.43 3.37
C GLY A 128 10.86 5.10 3.62
N VAL A 129 10.02 4.67 2.67
CA VAL A 129 9.29 3.39 2.73
C VAL A 129 10.25 2.19 2.79
N CYS A 130 11.20 2.09 1.87
CA CYS A 130 12.18 1.00 1.85
C CYS A 130 13.00 0.97 3.15
N THR A 131 13.39 2.13 3.67
CA THR A 131 14.15 2.24 4.92
C THR A 131 13.34 1.73 6.11
N VAL A 132 12.10 2.20 6.30
CA VAL A 132 11.29 1.76 7.46
C VAL A 132 10.90 0.29 7.35
N VAL A 133 10.53 -0.20 6.17
CA VAL A 133 10.14 -1.60 5.98
C VAL A 133 11.34 -2.53 6.19
N SER A 134 12.52 -2.17 5.69
CA SER A 134 13.76 -2.92 5.96
C SER A 134 14.07 -3.03 7.46
N LYS A 135 13.87 -1.93 8.20
CA LYS A 135 14.03 -1.93 9.67
C LYS A 135 13.01 -2.85 10.32
N LEU A 136 11.74 -2.78 9.94
CA LEU A 136 10.68 -3.65 10.46
C LEU A 136 10.96 -5.13 10.16
N PHE A 137 11.49 -5.47 8.98
CA PHE A 137 11.94 -6.83 8.66
C PHE A 137 13.07 -7.30 9.57
N HIS A 138 14.05 -6.44 9.88
CA HIS A 138 15.12 -6.76 10.85
C HIS A 138 14.68 -6.77 12.32
N ILE A 139 13.53 -6.17 12.65
CA ILE A 139 12.98 -6.15 14.01
C ILE A 139 12.11 -7.38 14.25
N ALA A 140 11.18 -7.64 13.33
CA ALA A 140 10.16 -8.67 13.47
C ALA A 140 10.55 -10.02 12.86
N MET A 141 11.61 -10.08 12.03
CA MET A 141 12.07 -11.29 11.32
C MET A 141 10.93 -12.22 10.85
N PRO A 142 9.95 -11.68 10.10
CA PRO A 142 8.76 -12.45 9.73
C PRO A 142 9.11 -13.52 8.70
N ASP A 143 8.28 -14.55 8.60
CA ASP A 143 8.30 -15.48 7.45
C ASP A 143 7.55 -14.87 6.26
N LYS A 144 6.45 -14.15 6.56
CA LYS A 144 5.61 -13.49 5.57
C LYS A 144 5.31 -12.05 5.95
N ALA A 145 5.26 -11.14 4.99
CA ALA A 145 4.81 -9.77 5.20
C ALA A 145 3.66 -9.41 4.24
N PHE A 146 2.61 -8.80 4.79
CA PHE A 146 1.34 -8.58 4.11
C PHE A 146 1.14 -7.10 3.80
N PHE A 147 0.87 -6.79 2.53
CA PHE A 147 0.69 -5.43 2.04
C PHE A 147 -0.54 -5.37 1.12
N GLY A 148 -1.27 -4.25 1.15
CA GLY A 148 -2.44 -4.05 0.29
C GLY A 148 -2.07 -3.79 -1.17
N GLU A 149 -2.80 -4.39 -2.10
CA GLU A 149 -2.67 -4.15 -3.55
C GLU A 149 -3.09 -2.73 -3.96
N LYS A 150 -3.83 -2.02 -3.10
CA LYS A 150 -4.19 -0.61 -3.30
C LYS A 150 -2.96 0.28 -3.53
N ASP A 151 -1.87 0.01 -2.80
CA ASP A 151 -0.59 0.70 -2.96
C ASP A 151 0.32 -0.13 -3.88
N ALA A 152 -0.13 -0.44 -5.10
CA ALA A 152 0.53 -1.36 -6.03
C ALA A 152 2.01 -1.02 -6.29
N GLN A 153 2.33 0.28 -6.42
CA GLN A 153 3.73 0.71 -6.58
C GLN A 153 4.57 0.39 -5.35
N GLN A 154 4.05 0.62 -4.14
CA GLN A 154 4.75 0.25 -2.90
C GLN A 154 4.96 -1.26 -2.84
N LEU A 155 3.94 -2.06 -3.16
CA LEU A 155 4.04 -3.52 -3.15
C LEU A 155 5.13 -4.02 -4.12
N ALA A 156 5.19 -3.49 -5.35
CA ALA A 156 6.24 -3.83 -6.31
C ALA A 156 7.65 -3.40 -5.84
N VAL A 157 7.78 -2.18 -5.30
CA VAL A 157 9.04 -1.68 -4.72
C VAL A 157 9.52 -2.56 -3.56
N ILE A 158 8.61 -2.95 -2.65
CA ILE A 158 8.94 -3.84 -1.53
C ILE A 158 9.30 -5.24 -2.01
N ARG A 159 8.59 -5.80 -2.99
CA ARG A 159 8.95 -7.10 -3.59
C ARG A 159 10.36 -7.07 -4.19
N GLN A 160 10.68 -6.02 -4.94
CA GLN A 160 12.01 -5.85 -5.51
C GLN A 160 13.08 -5.70 -4.42
N MET A 161 12.88 -4.82 -3.44
CA MET A 161 13.80 -4.66 -2.31
C MET A 161 14.02 -5.97 -1.56
N THR A 162 12.94 -6.72 -1.31
CA THR A 162 12.99 -8.00 -0.57
C THR A 162 13.86 -9.03 -1.28
N ARG A 163 13.70 -9.12 -2.61
CA ARG A 163 14.51 -9.99 -3.47
C ARG A 163 15.96 -9.52 -3.54
N ASP A 164 16.19 -8.25 -3.84
CA ASP A 164 17.53 -7.70 -4.12
C ASP A 164 18.42 -7.72 -2.85
N LEU A 165 17.83 -7.58 -1.67
CA LEU A 165 18.51 -7.67 -0.38
C LEU A 165 18.45 -9.06 0.28
N LEU A 166 17.91 -10.07 -0.42
CA LEU A 166 17.89 -11.47 0.00
C LEU A 166 17.28 -11.70 1.39
N PHE A 167 16.19 -11.00 1.72
CA PHE A 167 15.59 -11.07 3.05
C PHE A 167 15.03 -12.45 3.41
N GLY A 168 14.69 -13.29 2.42
CA GLY A 168 14.07 -14.59 2.67
C GLY A 168 12.65 -14.50 3.24
N ILE A 169 11.94 -13.40 2.99
CA ILE A 169 10.57 -13.13 3.44
C ILE A 169 9.63 -13.26 2.23
N GLU A 170 8.50 -13.94 2.40
CA GLU A 170 7.44 -13.97 1.38
C GLU A 170 6.59 -12.70 1.46
N ILE A 171 6.47 -11.96 0.35
CA ILE A 171 5.65 -10.74 0.28
C ILE A 171 4.28 -11.08 -0.30
N VAL A 172 3.26 -11.04 0.55
CA VAL A 172 1.87 -11.37 0.21
C VAL A 172 1.12 -10.07 -0.13
N GLY A 173 0.60 -10.00 -1.35
CA GLY A 173 -0.31 -8.93 -1.76
C GLY A 173 -1.74 -9.30 -1.38
N CYS A 174 -2.44 -8.38 -0.70
CA CYS A 174 -3.82 -8.57 -0.29
C CYS A 174 -4.75 -7.69 -1.13
N PRO A 175 -5.87 -8.24 -1.68
CA PRO A 175 -6.77 -7.49 -2.52
C PRO A 175 -7.29 -6.20 -1.88
N THR A 176 -7.43 -5.15 -2.69
CA THR A 176 -8.00 -3.86 -2.26
C THR A 176 -9.40 -4.05 -1.69
N LYS A 177 -9.58 -3.75 -0.39
CA LYS A 177 -10.91 -3.63 0.20
C LYS A 177 -11.57 -2.34 -0.24
N ARG A 178 -12.85 -2.46 -0.59
CA ARG A 178 -13.68 -1.36 -1.08
C ARG A 178 -14.83 -1.10 -0.11
N GLU A 179 -15.31 0.13 -0.10
CA GLU A 179 -16.58 0.50 0.54
C GLU A 179 -17.76 -0.06 -0.28
N GLU A 180 -18.99 0.05 0.24
CA GLU A 180 -20.18 -0.54 -0.40
C GLU A 180 -20.42 0.00 -1.83
N ASP A 181 -20.03 1.25 -2.08
CA ASP A 181 -20.11 1.91 -3.38
C ASP A 181 -18.86 1.69 -4.27
N GLY A 182 -17.91 0.88 -3.78
CA GLY A 182 -16.72 0.48 -4.53
C GLY A 182 -15.50 1.39 -4.35
N LEU A 183 -15.60 2.52 -3.65
CA LEU A 183 -14.43 3.36 -3.34
C LEU A 183 -13.38 2.54 -2.56
N ALA A 184 -12.11 2.59 -2.97
CA ALA A 184 -11.04 1.93 -2.23
C ALA A 184 -10.93 2.49 -0.80
N LYS A 185 -10.90 1.62 0.22
CA LYS A 185 -10.78 2.06 1.61
C LYS A 185 -9.43 2.74 1.86
N SER A 186 -9.47 3.89 2.52
CA SER A 186 -8.29 4.71 2.83
C SER A 186 -8.51 5.46 4.12
N SER A 187 -7.47 5.62 4.95
CA SER A 187 -7.51 6.54 6.09
C SER A 187 -7.84 7.98 5.65
N ARG A 188 -7.35 8.38 4.46
CA ARG A 188 -7.61 9.70 3.86
C ARG A 188 -9.05 9.91 3.40
N ASN A 189 -9.90 8.88 3.32
CA ASN A 189 -11.32 9.08 3.00
C ASN A 189 -12.03 9.91 4.07
N ALA A 190 -11.50 9.95 5.31
CA ALA A 190 -12.02 10.77 6.39
C ALA A 190 -11.86 12.29 6.16
N TYR A 191 -11.05 12.72 5.18
CA TYR A 191 -10.88 14.13 4.84
C TYR A 191 -11.95 14.64 3.88
N LEU A 192 -12.67 13.74 3.21
CA LEU A 192 -13.70 14.10 2.23
C LEU A 192 -14.96 14.58 2.96
N ASP A 193 -15.50 15.72 2.53
CA ASP A 193 -16.86 16.09 2.90
C ASP A 193 -17.91 15.23 2.16
N ALA A 194 -19.21 15.51 2.38
CA ALA A 194 -20.28 14.72 1.79
C ALA A 194 -20.35 14.83 0.25
N GLU A 195 -20.03 16.00 -0.32
CA GLU A 195 -20.03 16.22 -1.77
C GLU A 195 -18.79 15.59 -2.40
N GLU A 196 -17.61 15.81 -1.80
CA GLU A 196 -16.34 15.20 -2.21
C GLU A 196 -16.41 13.67 -2.12
N ARG A 197 -16.99 13.11 -1.05
CA ARG A 197 -17.13 11.65 -0.89
C ARG A 197 -18.00 11.05 -1.98
N LYS A 198 -19.07 11.75 -2.40
CA LYS A 198 -19.92 11.31 -3.52
C LYS A 198 -19.17 11.39 -4.84
N ALA A 199 -18.44 12.48 -5.09
CA ALA A 199 -17.61 12.65 -6.28
C ALA A 199 -16.52 11.58 -6.42
N ALA A 200 -15.91 11.15 -5.31
CA ALA A 200 -14.88 10.11 -5.28
C ALA A 200 -15.32 8.77 -5.89
N GLY A 201 -16.64 8.49 -5.98
CA GLY A 201 -17.17 7.31 -6.65
C GLY A 201 -16.81 7.22 -8.14
N ILE A 202 -16.46 8.34 -8.79
CA ILE A 202 -16.08 8.36 -10.21
C ILE A 202 -14.83 7.51 -10.51
N LEU A 203 -13.91 7.39 -9.56
CA LEU A 203 -12.69 6.58 -9.71
C LEU A 203 -13.04 5.10 -9.92
N TYR A 204 -13.94 4.56 -9.10
CA TYR A 204 -14.35 3.17 -9.21
C TYR A 204 -15.17 2.91 -10.47
N GLN A 205 -16.06 3.85 -10.83
CA GLN A 205 -16.81 3.76 -12.09
C GLN A 205 -15.88 3.70 -13.30
N ALA A 206 -14.84 4.56 -13.34
CA ALA A 206 -13.85 4.55 -14.41
C ALA A 206 -13.07 3.23 -14.48
N ILE A 207 -12.67 2.67 -13.33
CA ILE A 207 -12.02 1.35 -13.26
C ILE A 207 -12.93 0.25 -13.81
N CYS A 208 -14.20 0.20 -13.40
CA CYS A 208 -15.13 -0.81 -13.89
C CYS A 208 -15.29 -0.73 -15.41
N LYS A 209 -15.43 0.48 -15.96
CA LYS A 209 -15.52 0.68 -17.42
C LYS A 209 -14.25 0.29 -18.15
N ALA A 210 -13.07 0.59 -17.61
CA ALA A 210 -11.81 0.14 -18.18
C ALA A 210 -11.67 -1.39 -18.16
N GLN A 211 -12.10 -2.05 -17.08
CA GLN A 211 -12.11 -3.52 -16.98
C GLN A 211 -13.08 -4.16 -17.97
N GLU A 212 -14.27 -3.57 -18.17
CA GLU A 212 -15.22 -3.99 -19.22
C GLU A 212 -14.59 -3.85 -20.60
N TYR A 213 -14.00 -2.69 -20.90
CA TYR A 213 -13.32 -2.43 -22.17
C TYR A 213 -12.23 -3.46 -22.46
N LEU A 214 -11.36 -3.74 -21.48
CA LEU A 214 -10.28 -4.71 -21.64
C LEU A 214 -10.79 -6.11 -21.99
N LYS A 215 -11.86 -6.59 -21.35
CA LYS A 215 -12.42 -7.92 -21.65
C LYS A 215 -12.83 -8.09 -23.12
N GLU A 216 -13.22 -6.99 -23.77
CA GLU A 216 -13.65 -6.99 -25.17
C GLU A 216 -12.51 -6.72 -26.16
N HIS A 217 -11.40 -6.12 -25.70
CA HIS A 217 -10.35 -5.57 -26.56
C HIS A 217 -8.96 -6.21 -26.38
N LEU A 218 -8.81 -7.17 -25.45
CA LEU A 218 -7.60 -8.00 -25.37
C LEU A 218 -7.50 -8.90 -26.60
N ASP A 219 -6.36 -8.84 -27.30
CA ASP A 219 -6.09 -9.66 -28.46
C ASP A 219 -6.08 -11.16 -28.08
N THR A 220 -6.66 -12.00 -28.93
CA THR A 220 -6.78 -13.44 -28.65
C THR A 220 -5.45 -14.19 -28.76
N GLU A 221 -4.51 -13.72 -29.58
CA GLU A 221 -3.21 -14.34 -29.81
C GLU A 221 -2.21 -14.04 -28.70
N ASP A 222 -1.97 -12.76 -28.41
CA ASP A 222 -0.96 -12.35 -27.43
C ASP A 222 -1.54 -11.89 -26.08
N GLY A 223 -2.87 -11.77 -25.97
CA GLY A 223 -3.52 -11.37 -24.72
C GLY A 223 -3.25 -9.92 -24.34
N LYS A 224 -2.92 -9.05 -25.29
CA LYS A 224 -2.62 -7.64 -25.04
C LYS A 224 -3.49 -6.70 -25.86
N THR A 225 -3.61 -5.46 -25.40
CA THR A 225 -4.23 -4.36 -26.14
C THR A 225 -3.42 -3.08 -26.00
N GLU A 226 -3.65 -2.11 -26.89
CA GLU A 226 -3.04 -0.77 -26.77
C GLU A 226 -3.52 -0.12 -25.48
N SER A 227 -2.59 0.45 -24.70
CA SER A 227 -2.90 1.02 -23.39
C SER A 227 -3.57 2.38 -23.49
N GLN A 228 -3.23 3.16 -24.52
CA GLN A 228 -3.72 4.54 -24.71
C GLN A 228 -5.25 4.62 -24.69
N PRO A 229 -6.02 3.85 -25.50
CA PRO A 229 -7.49 3.90 -25.47
C PRO A 229 -8.09 3.63 -24.09
N VAL A 230 -7.48 2.73 -23.31
CA VAL A 230 -7.97 2.38 -21.96
C VAL A 230 -7.72 3.53 -20.99
N THR A 231 -6.54 4.14 -21.04
CA THR A 231 -6.21 5.30 -20.19
C THR A 231 -7.01 6.54 -20.57
N GLU A 232 -7.29 6.77 -21.86
CA GLU A 232 -8.15 7.85 -22.33
C GLU A 232 -9.60 7.67 -21.87
N LEU A 233 -10.15 6.46 -21.95
CA LEU A 233 -11.48 6.15 -21.42
C LEU A 233 -11.61 6.50 -19.93
N ILE A 234 -10.59 6.17 -19.13
CA ILE A 234 -10.57 6.50 -17.69
C ILE A 234 -10.53 8.02 -17.51
N LYS A 235 -9.68 8.73 -18.25
CA LYS A 235 -9.55 10.19 -18.18
C LYS A 235 -10.86 10.88 -18.54
N ASP A 236 -11.53 10.43 -19.60
CA ASP A 236 -12.81 10.99 -20.06
C ASP A 236 -13.90 10.83 -19.01
N ILE A 237 -14.00 9.64 -18.38
CA ILE A 237 -14.99 9.39 -17.32
C ILE A 237 -14.71 10.27 -16.11
N ILE A 238 -13.46 10.30 -15.62
CA ILE A 238 -13.09 11.13 -14.46
C ILE A 238 -13.33 12.61 -14.75
N GLY A 239 -13.03 13.08 -15.97
CA GLY A 239 -13.25 14.45 -16.41
C GLY A 239 -14.71 14.91 -16.43
N THR A 240 -15.67 14.00 -16.27
CA THR A 240 -17.10 14.36 -16.10
C THR A 240 -17.45 14.84 -14.70
N GLU A 241 -16.59 14.61 -13.70
CA GLU A 241 -16.80 15.03 -12.31
C GLU A 241 -16.04 16.34 -12.02
N PRO A 242 -16.73 17.48 -11.80
CA PRO A 242 -16.08 18.78 -11.64
C PRO A 242 -15.15 18.90 -10.43
N LEU A 243 -15.35 18.09 -9.39
CA LEU A 243 -14.48 18.08 -8.21
C LEU A 243 -13.20 17.26 -8.40
N ALA A 244 -13.07 16.54 -9.52
CA ALA A 244 -11.95 15.65 -9.78
C ALA A 244 -10.86 16.32 -10.64
N GLU A 245 -9.63 16.29 -10.13
CA GLU A 245 -8.43 16.71 -10.86
C GLU A 245 -7.46 15.53 -10.97
N ILE A 246 -7.18 15.10 -12.19
CA ILE A 246 -6.29 13.96 -12.46
C ILE A 246 -4.83 14.38 -12.23
N ASP A 247 -4.14 13.66 -11.35
CA ASP A 247 -2.67 13.73 -11.21
C ASP A 247 -2.03 12.82 -12.26
N TYR A 248 -2.44 11.55 -12.33
CA TYR A 248 -2.08 10.65 -13.42
C TYR A 248 -3.12 9.56 -13.65
N VAL A 249 -3.12 9.03 -14.88
CA VAL A 249 -3.73 7.75 -15.25
C VAL A 249 -2.74 7.10 -16.21
N ASP A 250 -2.05 6.07 -15.72
CA ASP A 250 -0.92 5.45 -16.39
C ASP A 250 -1.11 3.93 -16.47
N ALA A 251 -0.68 3.36 -17.59
CA ALA A 251 -0.58 1.92 -17.80
C ALA A 251 0.89 1.51 -17.74
N VAL A 252 1.20 0.53 -16.90
CA VAL A 252 2.58 0.13 -16.59
C VAL A 252 2.72 -1.38 -16.52
N ASP A 253 3.92 -1.88 -16.80
CA ASP A 253 4.27 -3.28 -16.59
C ASP A 253 4.17 -3.63 -15.10
N GLY A 254 3.52 -4.75 -14.78
CA GLY A 254 3.19 -5.13 -13.40
C GLY A 254 4.38 -5.43 -12.49
N MET A 255 5.58 -5.61 -13.07
CA MET A 255 6.79 -5.96 -12.33
C MET A 255 7.79 -4.82 -12.24
N SER A 256 8.01 -4.10 -13.33
CA SER A 256 8.97 -2.99 -13.45
C SER A 256 8.35 -1.63 -13.18
N LEU A 257 7.02 -1.52 -13.30
CA LEU A 257 6.23 -0.29 -13.29
C LEU A 257 6.66 0.75 -14.34
N LEU A 258 7.40 0.34 -15.36
CA LEU A 258 7.71 1.20 -16.49
C LEU A 258 6.47 1.36 -17.38
N PRO A 259 6.31 2.51 -18.07
CA PRO A 259 5.21 2.72 -19.01
C PRO A 259 5.12 1.59 -20.03
N ALA A 260 3.90 1.13 -20.29
CA ALA A 260 3.62 0.06 -21.25
C ALA A 260 2.70 0.57 -22.37
N ASP A 261 3.19 0.57 -23.61
CA ASP A 261 2.38 0.94 -24.79
C ASP A 261 1.27 -0.09 -25.04
N ARG A 262 1.53 -1.37 -24.72
CA ARG A 262 0.56 -2.45 -24.78
C ARG A 262 0.51 -3.20 -23.45
N ILE A 263 -0.70 -3.45 -22.96
CA ILE A 263 -0.97 -4.09 -21.67
C ILE A 263 -1.73 -5.40 -21.82
N GLY A 264 -1.43 -6.38 -20.97
CA GLY A 264 -2.10 -7.68 -20.89
C GLY A 264 -2.06 -8.26 -19.48
N ASP A 265 -2.28 -9.57 -19.36
CA ASP A 265 -2.35 -10.26 -18.06
C ASP A 265 -1.15 -9.95 -17.16
N GLY A 266 -1.42 -9.46 -15.95
CA GLY A 266 -0.41 -9.07 -14.96
C GLY A 266 0.03 -7.60 -15.02
N ASP A 267 -0.24 -6.87 -16.11
CA ASP A 267 0.04 -5.44 -16.20
C ASP A 267 -0.91 -4.62 -15.33
N LEU A 268 -0.51 -3.38 -15.01
CA LEU A 268 -1.22 -2.53 -14.06
C LEU A 268 -1.73 -1.26 -14.74
N ILE A 269 -2.99 -0.92 -14.48
CA ILE A 269 -3.49 0.44 -14.70
C ILE A 269 -3.65 1.10 -13.33
N ALA A 270 -3.00 2.24 -13.14
CA ALA A 270 -3.01 2.98 -11.89
C ALA A 270 -3.46 4.43 -12.13
N LEU A 271 -4.18 4.97 -11.16
CA LEU A 271 -4.62 6.36 -11.18
C LEU A 271 -4.44 7.06 -9.84
N ALA A 272 -4.16 8.35 -9.91
CA ALA A 272 -4.21 9.26 -8.79
C ALA A 272 -5.04 10.49 -9.17
N VAL A 273 -5.98 10.85 -8.30
CA VAL A 273 -6.95 11.91 -8.55
C VAL A 273 -7.13 12.70 -7.25
N ASN A 274 -7.05 14.02 -7.34
CA ASN A 274 -7.47 14.91 -6.26
C ASN A 274 -8.98 15.10 -6.33
N ILE A 275 -9.67 14.81 -5.23
CA ILE A 275 -11.06 15.24 -5.02
C ILE A 275 -11.02 16.38 -4.02
N GLY A 276 -11.27 17.60 -4.49
CA GLY A 276 -10.98 18.82 -3.72
C GLY A 276 -9.50 18.87 -3.33
N LYS A 277 -9.19 18.79 -2.03
CA LYS A 277 -7.79 18.76 -1.53
C LYS A 277 -7.25 17.36 -1.25
N THR A 278 -8.11 16.34 -1.32
CA THR A 278 -7.76 14.98 -0.91
C THR A 278 -7.26 14.19 -2.11
N ARG A 279 -5.97 13.81 -2.08
CA ARG A 279 -5.37 12.95 -3.11
C ARG A 279 -5.74 11.48 -2.86
N LEU A 280 -6.53 10.92 -3.76
CA LEU A 280 -6.93 9.51 -3.76
C LEU A 280 -6.13 8.73 -4.82
N ILE A 281 -5.94 7.44 -4.55
CA ILE A 281 -5.31 6.50 -5.49
C ILE A 281 -6.19 5.27 -5.62
N ASP A 282 -6.21 4.69 -6.81
CA ASP A 282 -6.80 3.39 -7.08
C ASP A 282 -6.05 2.73 -8.24
N ASN A 283 -6.22 1.43 -8.42
CA ASN A 283 -5.57 0.68 -9.47
C ASN A 283 -6.29 -0.64 -9.73
N PHE A 284 -5.98 -1.28 -10.85
CA PHE A 284 -6.29 -2.68 -11.07
C PHE A 284 -5.25 -3.37 -11.93
N THR A 285 -5.02 -4.64 -11.64
CA THR A 285 -4.24 -5.54 -12.49
C THR A 285 -5.13 -6.07 -13.60
N VAL A 286 -4.64 -5.98 -14.84
CA VAL A 286 -5.27 -6.59 -16.01
C VAL A 286 -5.24 -8.10 -15.83
N ARG A 287 -6.40 -8.75 -16.02
CA ARG A 287 -6.53 -10.21 -15.97
C ARG A 287 -7.21 -10.69 -17.25
N LYS A 288 -6.70 -11.78 -17.81
CA LYS A 288 -7.34 -12.48 -18.94
C LYS A 288 -8.61 -13.21 -18.51
#